data_AF-A0A819JI90-F1
#
_entry.id   AF-A0A819JI90-F1
#
_cell.length_a   1.000
_cell.length_b   1.000
_cell.length_c   1.000
_cell.angle_alpha   90.00
_cell.angle_beta   90.00
_cell.angle_gamma   90.00
#
_symmetry.space_group_name_H-M   'P 1'
#
loop_
_entity.id
_entity.type
_entity.pdbx_description
1 polymer ?
#
loop_
_entity_poly.entity_id
_entity_poly.type
_entity_poly.pdbx_seq_one_letter_code
_entity_poly.pdbx_strand_id
1 'polypeptide(L)'
;IVPTVSGADKKTGRDTKHYIGNTQPWFQYIRGCNPEYPQRILDANYRLIAQQLKRMRSEAGNPLNWANQYNEDDFSSIHVWQEMCPLYMESLVQLTLGGPMHISHGGLQHARVRYYDAEKKRPGLPQSIAALVKELKNHSVTLELVNIDLFSQRILIIQAGTFGEHRFKEVHILNEVGNAIETTVVNHKWLEVVLPAGTGATLQLTMDRYVNSPSYDMPWSDPEKNIYLQGRNLV
;
A
#
# COMPACT_ATOMS: atom_id res chain seq x y z
N ILE A 1 -13.70 -2.19 15.44
CA ILE A 1 -13.72 -0.99 16.30
C ILE A 1 -12.71 -0.02 15.72
N VAL A 2 -13.15 1.19 15.39
CA VAL A 2 -12.27 2.26 14.89
C VAL A 2 -11.51 2.84 16.09
N PRO A 3 -10.17 2.90 16.06
CA PRO A 3 -9.40 3.48 17.15
C PRO A 3 -9.72 4.97 17.32
N THR A 4 -9.80 5.44 18.57
CA THR A 4 -10.00 6.87 18.87
C THR A 4 -8.71 7.56 19.33
N VAL A 5 -7.65 6.82 19.59
CA VAL A 5 -6.32 7.33 19.97
C VAL A 5 -5.26 6.47 19.30
N SER A 6 -4.09 7.04 19.05
CA SER A 6 -2.88 6.34 18.64
C SER A 6 -2.19 5.76 19.88
N GLY A 7 -1.88 4.47 19.83
CA GLY A 7 -1.25 3.73 20.93
C GLY A 7 -2.26 2.90 21.73
N ALA A 8 -2.00 2.72 23.02
CA ALA A 8 -2.81 1.88 23.89
C ALA A 8 -4.14 2.54 24.25
N ASP A 9 -5.23 1.95 23.80
CA ASP A 9 -6.58 2.35 24.18
C ASP A 9 -6.99 1.66 25.49
N LYS A 10 -7.07 2.41 26.59
CA LYS A 10 -7.46 1.90 27.92
C LYS A 10 -8.84 1.23 27.95
N LYS A 11 -9.76 1.60 27.04
CA LYS A 11 -11.12 1.04 26.99
C LYS A 11 -11.16 -0.31 26.29
N THR A 12 -10.39 -0.46 25.21
CA THR A 12 -10.42 -1.67 24.38
C THR A 12 -9.24 -2.60 24.64
N GLY A 13 -8.21 -2.14 25.34
CA GLY A 13 -6.95 -2.85 25.56
C GLY A 13 -6.10 -3.02 24.31
N ARG A 14 -6.50 -2.40 23.17
CA ARG A 14 -5.79 -2.54 21.90
C ARG A 14 -4.65 -1.55 21.81
N ASP A 15 -3.51 -2.01 21.31
CA ASP A 15 -2.44 -1.13 20.86
C ASP A 15 -2.65 -0.82 19.38
N THR A 16 -2.82 0.47 19.09
CA THR A 16 -3.04 0.99 17.74
C THR A 16 -2.11 2.17 17.46
N LYS A 17 -0.82 2.01 17.75
CA LYS A 17 0.19 3.03 17.43
C LYS A 17 0.13 3.44 15.96
N HIS A 18 0.07 4.74 15.70
CA HIS A 18 -0.18 5.34 14.38
C HIS A 18 -1.48 4.87 13.71
N TYR A 19 -2.45 4.45 14.53
CA TYR A 19 -3.72 3.85 14.10
C TYR A 19 -3.54 2.59 13.24
N ILE A 20 -2.37 1.95 13.30
CA ILE A 20 -2.10 0.65 12.71
C ILE A 20 -2.68 -0.40 13.66
N GLY A 21 -3.61 -1.20 13.17
CA GLY A 21 -4.33 -2.16 14.02
C GLY A 21 -5.08 -3.24 13.26
N ASN A 22 -4.83 -3.40 11.96
CA ASN A 22 -5.61 -4.27 11.09
C ASN A 22 -4.94 -5.63 10.82
N THR A 23 -3.85 -5.99 11.52
CA THR A 23 -3.12 -7.25 11.31
C THR A 23 -4.02 -8.48 11.30
N GLN A 24 -4.86 -8.66 12.32
CA GLN A 24 -5.77 -9.81 12.41
C GLN A 24 -6.83 -9.81 11.29
N PRO A 25 -7.63 -8.74 11.07
CA PRO A 25 -8.64 -8.74 10.01
C PRO A 25 -8.03 -8.88 8.60
N TRP A 26 -6.84 -8.30 8.36
CA TRP A 26 -6.06 -8.51 7.13
C TRP A 26 -5.66 -9.97 6.95
N PHE A 27 -5.09 -10.60 8.00
CA PHE A 27 -4.68 -12.01 7.95
C PHE A 27 -5.86 -12.94 7.65
N GLN A 28 -7.04 -12.67 8.22
CA GLN A 28 -8.25 -13.42 7.90
C GLN A 28 -8.71 -13.19 6.45
N TYR A 29 -8.62 -11.95 5.96
CA TYR A 29 -9.01 -11.62 4.59
C TYR A 29 -8.15 -12.33 3.55
N ILE A 30 -6.82 -12.27 3.67
CA ILE A 30 -5.91 -12.93 2.70
C ILE A 30 -6.02 -14.45 2.69
N ARG A 31 -6.65 -15.04 3.72
CA ARG A 31 -6.98 -16.47 3.82
C ARG A 31 -8.40 -16.80 3.36
N GLY A 32 -9.17 -15.82 2.89
CA GLY A 32 -10.56 -15.99 2.48
C GLY A 32 -11.58 -16.04 3.62
N CYS A 33 -11.18 -15.79 4.87
CA CYS A 33 -12.04 -15.91 6.05
C CYS A 33 -12.72 -14.59 6.46
N ASN A 34 -12.46 -13.48 5.75
CA ASN A 34 -13.05 -12.17 6.04
C ASN A 34 -13.32 -11.39 4.72
N PRO A 35 -14.18 -11.91 3.82
CA PRO A 35 -14.36 -11.35 2.47
C PRO A 35 -14.81 -9.89 2.47
N GLU A 36 -15.58 -9.47 3.47
CA GLU A 36 -16.09 -8.10 3.63
C GLU A 36 -15.02 -7.09 4.09
N TYR A 37 -13.78 -7.53 4.31
CA TYR A 37 -12.71 -6.68 4.82
C TYR A 37 -12.50 -5.38 4.02
N PRO A 38 -12.41 -5.40 2.66
CA PRO A 38 -12.13 -4.19 1.88
C PRO A 38 -13.17 -3.09 2.08
N GLN A 39 -14.46 -3.45 2.11
CA GLN A 39 -15.55 -2.49 2.32
C GLN A 39 -15.56 -1.97 3.76
N ARG A 40 -15.41 -2.88 4.74
CA ARG A 40 -15.41 -2.52 6.17
C ARG A 40 -14.24 -1.61 6.54
N ILE A 41 -13.05 -1.85 5.98
CA ILE A 41 -11.88 -1.01 6.27
C ILE A 41 -11.98 0.35 5.58
N LEU A 42 -12.60 0.43 4.40
CA LEU A 42 -12.88 1.70 3.74
C LEU A 42 -13.81 2.59 4.60
N ASP A 43 -14.92 2.03 5.10
CA ASP A 43 -15.82 2.76 6.03
C ASP A 43 -15.09 3.21 7.30
N ALA A 44 -14.32 2.30 7.91
CA ALA A 44 -13.54 2.59 9.11
C ALA A 44 -12.53 3.74 8.87
N ASN A 45 -11.86 3.76 7.71
CA ASN A 45 -10.93 4.82 7.35
C ASN A 45 -11.65 6.16 7.15
N TYR A 46 -12.81 6.18 6.47
CA TYR A 46 -13.57 7.43 6.31
C TYR A 46 -13.97 8.02 7.67
N ARG A 47 -14.43 7.17 8.59
CA ARG A 47 -14.76 7.60 9.95
C ARG A 47 -13.55 8.13 10.71
N LEU A 48 -12.41 7.47 10.58
CA LEU A 48 -11.17 7.89 11.22
C LEU A 48 -10.69 9.24 10.65
N ILE A 49 -10.61 9.37 9.32
CA ILE A 49 -10.28 10.64 8.64
C ILE A 49 -11.22 11.77 9.08
N ALA A 50 -12.53 11.51 9.13
CA ALA A 50 -13.50 12.51 9.58
C ALA A 50 -13.27 12.94 11.04
N GLN A 51 -12.94 12.00 11.93
CA GLN A 51 -12.57 12.31 13.32
C GLN A 51 -11.32 13.19 13.40
N GLN A 52 -10.27 12.86 12.64
CA GLN A 52 -9.04 13.65 12.62
C GLN A 52 -9.24 15.04 12.05
N LEU A 53 -9.95 15.17 10.93
CA LEU A 53 -10.28 16.48 10.36
C LEU A 53 -11.09 17.33 11.33
N LYS A 54 -12.02 16.73 12.10
CA LYS A 54 -12.75 17.43 13.15
C LYS A 54 -11.82 17.93 14.26
N ARG A 55 -10.84 17.12 14.69
CA ARG A 55 -9.84 17.50 15.71
C ARG A 55 -8.92 18.62 15.22
N MET A 56 -8.39 18.48 14.01
CA MET A 56 -7.54 19.50 13.36
C MET A 56 -8.24 20.86 13.27
N ARG A 57 -9.56 20.87 13.01
CA ARG A 57 -10.37 22.09 12.88
C ARG A 57 -10.92 22.63 14.20
N SER A 58 -10.69 21.93 15.32
CA SER A 58 -11.11 22.37 16.65
C SER A 58 -10.10 23.34 17.26
N GLU A 59 -10.49 24.03 18.33
CA GLU A 59 -9.57 24.89 19.10
C GLU A 59 -8.33 24.13 19.60
N ALA A 60 -8.50 22.86 19.98
CA ALA A 60 -7.40 21.98 20.38
C ALA A 60 -6.47 21.59 19.23
N GLY A 61 -6.91 21.76 17.98
CA GLY A 61 -6.09 21.53 16.78
C GLY A 61 -5.16 22.71 16.44
N ASN A 62 -5.34 23.87 17.07
CA ASN A 62 -4.50 25.05 16.84
C ASN A 62 -3.13 24.89 17.56
N PRO A 63 -2.00 24.78 16.83
CA PRO A 63 -0.69 24.60 17.45
C PRO A 63 -0.26 25.73 18.38
N LEU A 64 -0.81 26.94 18.22
CA LEU A 64 -0.55 28.07 19.12
C LEU A 64 -1.11 27.87 20.53
N ASN A 65 -2.06 26.94 20.68
CA ASN A 65 -2.71 26.64 21.96
C ASN A 65 -2.06 25.45 22.68
N TRP A 66 -1.05 24.80 22.08
CA TRP A 66 -0.43 23.62 22.67
C TRP A 66 0.57 24.00 23.78
N ALA A 67 0.56 23.23 24.87
CA ALA A 67 1.47 23.46 25.98
C ALA A 67 2.91 23.07 25.58
N ASN A 68 3.89 23.90 25.96
CA ASN A 68 5.32 23.62 25.77
C ASN A 68 5.90 22.63 26.82
N GLN A 69 5.06 21.99 27.63
CA GLN A 69 5.48 21.10 28.72
C GLN A 69 5.10 19.65 28.41
N TYR A 70 6.06 18.73 28.58
CA TYR A 70 5.81 17.30 28.55
C TYR A 70 5.08 16.88 29.83
N ASN A 71 3.97 16.16 29.70
CA ASN A 71 3.28 15.50 30.81
C ASN A 71 2.97 14.05 30.37
N GLU A 72 3.31 13.06 31.20
CA GLU A 72 3.10 11.63 30.91
C GLU A 72 1.61 11.28 30.73
N ASP A 73 0.71 12.03 31.39
CA ASP A 73 -0.74 11.90 31.24
C ASP A 73 -1.30 12.73 30.07
N ASP A 74 -0.43 13.50 29.40
CA ASP A 74 -0.78 14.36 28.28
C ASP A 74 -0.02 13.97 27.01
N PHE A 75 -0.69 13.17 26.19
CA PHE A 75 -0.23 12.80 24.85
C PHE A 75 0.06 14.01 23.93
N SER A 76 -0.25 15.24 24.37
CA SER A 76 -0.18 16.50 23.60
C SER A 76 1.22 17.01 23.22
N SER A 77 2.32 16.50 23.79
CA SER A 77 3.64 17.10 23.48
C SER A 77 4.38 16.38 22.34
N ILE A 78 4.58 15.05 22.42
CA ILE A 78 5.35 14.31 21.38
C ILE A 78 4.48 13.58 20.35
N HIS A 79 3.21 13.28 20.68
CA HIS A 79 2.32 12.47 19.82
C HIS A 79 1.18 13.28 19.20
N VAL A 80 1.00 14.56 19.55
CA VAL A 80 -0.09 15.41 19.03
C VAL A 80 -0.15 15.47 17.51
N TRP A 81 1.01 15.51 16.85
CA TRP A 81 1.08 15.49 15.39
C TRP A 81 0.55 14.18 14.79
N GLN A 82 0.69 13.07 15.51
CA GLN A 82 0.12 11.78 15.11
C GLN A 82 -1.39 11.77 15.34
N GLU A 83 -1.85 12.32 16.48
CA GLU A 83 -3.27 12.49 16.81
C GLU A 83 -4.03 13.48 15.92
N MET A 84 -3.31 14.32 15.18
CA MET A 84 -3.87 15.29 14.22
C MET A 84 -3.62 14.90 12.76
N CYS A 85 -3.02 13.73 12.50
CA CYS A 85 -2.73 13.28 11.14
C CYS A 85 -3.98 12.64 10.51
N PRO A 86 -4.54 13.17 9.40
CA PRO A 86 -5.69 12.58 8.71
C PRO A 86 -5.25 11.56 7.64
N LEU A 87 -4.01 11.05 7.70
CA LEU A 87 -3.41 10.22 6.68
C LEU A 87 -3.15 8.80 7.22
N TYR A 88 -3.81 7.83 6.58
CA TYR A 88 -3.81 6.43 6.98
C TYR A 88 -3.52 5.52 5.80
N MET A 89 -2.45 4.74 5.91
CA MET A 89 -1.93 3.97 4.79
C MET A 89 -2.05 2.46 4.98
N GLU A 90 -2.45 1.97 6.16
CA GLU A 90 -2.44 0.53 6.47
C GLU A 90 -3.25 -0.30 5.48
N SER A 91 -4.51 0.07 5.29
CA SER A 91 -5.38 -0.64 4.36
C SER A 91 -4.93 -0.47 2.92
N LEU A 92 -4.30 0.65 2.55
CA LEU A 92 -3.77 0.84 1.20
C LEU A 92 -2.58 -0.07 0.95
N VAL A 93 -1.64 -0.16 1.89
CA VAL A 93 -0.51 -1.10 1.79
C VAL A 93 -1.00 -2.54 1.70
N GLN A 94 -1.98 -2.91 2.52
CA GLN A 94 -2.58 -4.25 2.50
C GLN A 94 -3.31 -4.53 1.19
N LEU A 95 -4.31 -3.72 0.87
CA LEU A 95 -5.22 -3.96 -0.26
C LEU A 95 -4.63 -3.62 -1.62
N THR A 96 -3.59 -2.80 -1.72
CA THR A 96 -2.95 -2.52 -3.02
C THR A 96 -1.65 -3.30 -3.19
N LEU A 97 -0.81 -3.39 -2.16
CA LEU A 97 0.52 -3.99 -2.30
C LEU A 97 0.57 -5.46 -1.86
N GLY A 98 -0.39 -5.90 -1.04
CA GLY A 98 -0.43 -7.27 -0.53
C GLY A 98 0.62 -7.51 0.54
N GLY A 99 0.88 -6.50 1.38
CA GLY A 99 1.85 -6.55 2.46
C GLY A 99 1.26 -6.11 3.80
N PRO A 100 1.82 -6.56 4.94
CA PRO A 100 1.52 -5.96 6.23
C PRO A 100 2.07 -4.52 6.28
N MET A 101 1.61 -3.70 7.21
CA MET A 101 2.26 -2.41 7.47
C MET A 101 3.65 -2.59 8.07
N HIS A 102 4.54 -1.64 7.76
CA HIS A 102 5.84 -1.52 8.41
C HIS A 102 5.70 -1.33 9.93
N ILE A 103 6.71 -1.80 10.65
CA ILE A 103 6.81 -1.60 12.10
C ILE A 103 7.31 -0.17 12.35
N SER A 104 6.68 0.52 13.30
CA SER A 104 6.97 1.93 13.62
C SER A 104 8.42 2.23 14.04
N HIS A 105 9.21 1.22 14.39
CA HIS A 105 10.60 1.33 14.84
C HIS A 105 11.63 1.04 13.73
N GLY A 106 11.20 0.98 12.48
CA GLY A 106 12.05 0.74 11.31
C GLY A 106 11.79 -0.61 10.64
N GLY A 107 12.20 -0.70 9.39
CA GLY A 107 12.04 -1.89 8.55
C GLY A 107 11.76 -1.55 7.10
N LEU A 108 12.06 -2.48 6.21
CA LEU A 108 11.69 -2.36 4.80
C LEU A 108 10.21 -2.72 4.63
N GLN A 109 9.48 -1.92 3.85
CA GLN A 109 8.10 -2.22 3.51
C GLN A 109 8.08 -3.39 2.52
N HIS A 110 7.87 -4.61 3.01
CA HIS A 110 7.68 -5.78 2.17
C HIS A 110 6.24 -5.89 1.71
N ALA A 111 6.05 -6.25 0.44
CA ALA A 111 4.75 -6.51 -0.14
C ALA A 111 4.88 -7.47 -1.33
N ARG A 112 3.76 -7.97 -1.84
CA ARG A 112 3.73 -8.89 -2.98
C ARG A 112 3.92 -8.17 -4.30
N VAL A 113 3.39 -6.96 -4.42
CA VAL A 113 3.46 -6.16 -5.64
C VAL A 113 3.70 -4.68 -5.36
N ARG A 114 4.16 -3.97 -6.39
CA ARG A 114 4.25 -2.50 -6.43
C ARG A 114 3.84 -2.01 -7.82
N TYR A 115 3.29 -0.80 -7.91
CA TYR A 115 2.78 -0.26 -9.18
C TYR A 115 3.57 0.95 -9.66
N TYR A 116 3.52 1.14 -10.97
CA TYR A 116 4.02 2.31 -11.65
C TYR A 116 3.04 2.79 -12.73
N ASP A 117 2.98 4.09 -12.92
CA ASP A 117 2.27 4.78 -13.99
C ASP A 117 3.21 4.83 -15.20
N ALA A 118 2.90 4.04 -16.23
CA ALA A 118 3.76 3.87 -17.40
C ALA A 118 3.82 5.15 -18.25
N GLU A 119 2.72 5.87 -18.35
CA GLU A 119 2.60 7.09 -19.15
C GLU A 119 3.33 8.25 -18.47
N LYS A 120 3.08 8.47 -17.17
CA LYS A 120 3.72 9.54 -16.40
C LYS A 120 5.11 9.16 -15.87
N LYS A 121 5.57 7.94 -16.12
CA LYS A 121 6.86 7.38 -15.67
C LYS A 121 7.15 7.67 -14.20
N ARG A 122 6.19 7.35 -13.32
CA ARG A 122 6.29 7.58 -11.87
C ARG A 122 5.84 6.38 -11.05
N PRO A 123 6.32 6.21 -9.82
CA PRO A 123 5.76 5.24 -8.88
C PRO A 123 4.28 5.51 -8.57
N GLY A 124 3.56 4.42 -8.26
CA GLY A 124 2.15 4.45 -7.91
C GLY A 124 1.24 4.09 -9.08
N LEU A 125 -0.05 3.91 -8.79
CA LEU A 125 -1.05 3.60 -9.80
C LEU A 125 -1.25 4.81 -10.76
N PRO A 126 -1.55 4.56 -12.05
CA PRO A 126 -2.06 5.59 -12.92
C PRO A 126 -3.36 6.19 -12.36
N GLN A 127 -3.63 7.43 -12.75
CA GLN A 127 -4.91 8.06 -12.43
C GLN A 127 -6.07 7.23 -13.02
N SER A 128 -7.15 7.10 -12.25
CA SER A 128 -8.34 6.31 -12.60
C SER A 128 -8.15 4.79 -12.61
N ILE A 129 -7.01 4.28 -12.11
CA ILE A 129 -6.85 2.84 -11.86
C ILE A 129 -7.08 2.53 -10.38
N ALA A 130 -7.99 1.60 -10.12
CA ALA A 130 -8.14 0.96 -8.82
C ALA A 130 -7.47 -0.43 -8.85
N ALA A 131 -6.84 -0.81 -7.75
CA ALA A 131 -6.24 -2.13 -7.56
C ALA A 131 -6.64 -2.70 -6.20
N LEU A 132 -6.92 -4.00 -6.18
CA LEU A 132 -7.26 -4.76 -4.99
C LEU A 132 -6.52 -6.09 -4.99
N VAL A 133 -5.81 -6.38 -3.91
CA VAL A 133 -5.22 -7.68 -3.61
C VAL A 133 -6.32 -8.52 -3.00
N LYS A 134 -6.88 -9.42 -3.80
CA LYS A 134 -8.01 -10.28 -3.43
C LYS A 134 -7.59 -11.47 -2.56
N GLU A 135 -6.42 -12.04 -2.85
CA GLU A 135 -5.93 -13.26 -2.20
C GLU A 135 -4.40 -13.32 -2.23
N LEU A 136 -3.79 -13.86 -1.17
CA LEU A 136 -2.37 -14.19 -1.14
C LEU A 136 -2.16 -15.68 -0.85
N LYS A 137 -1.32 -16.33 -1.65
CA LYS A 137 -0.79 -17.68 -1.39
C LYS A 137 0.73 -17.65 -1.25
N ASN A 138 1.32 -18.81 -1.03
CA ASN A 138 2.78 -18.97 -0.90
C ASN A 138 3.52 -18.49 -2.16
N HIS A 139 3.00 -18.84 -3.33
CA HIS A 139 3.62 -18.60 -4.64
C HIS A 139 2.72 -17.82 -5.62
N SER A 140 1.67 -17.17 -5.13
CA SER A 140 0.82 -16.33 -5.98
C SER A 140 0.16 -15.19 -5.23
N VAL A 141 -0.26 -14.18 -6.01
CA VAL A 141 -1.16 -13.10 -5.60
C VAL A 141 -2.28 -13.00 -6.63
N THR A 142 -3.51 -12.83 -6.16
CA THR A 142 -4.66 -12.52 -7.02
C THR A 142 -4.97 -11.04 -6.89
N LEU A 143 -4.96 -10.33 -8.02
CA LEU A 143 -5.28 -8.91 -8.12
C LEU A 143 -6.59 -8.71 -8.87
N GLU A 144 -7.42 -7.77 -8.43
CA GLU A 144 -8.46 -7.14 -9.23
C GLU A 144 -8.00 -5.75 -9.62
N LEU A 145 -8.09 -5.42 -10.90
CA LEU A 145 -7.72 -4.12 -11.45
C LEU A 145 -8.93 -3.56 -12.21
N VAL A 146 -9.20 -2.27 -12.03
CA VAL A 146 -10.32 -1.59 -12.72
C VAL A 146 -9.85 -0.24 -13.22
N ASN A 147 -10.12 0.06 -14.49
CA ASN A 147 -10.04 1.39 -15.05
C ASN A 147 -11.42 2.05 -14.96
N ILE A 148 -11.56 3.04 -14.06
CA ILE A 148 -12.82 3.78 -13.87
C ILE A 148 -12.98 4.96 -14.85
N ASP A 149 -11.99 5.23 -15.70
CA ASP A 149 -12.13 6.20 -16.79
C ASP A 149 -12.96 5.58 -17.92
N LEU A 150 -14.04 6.25 -18.32
CA LEU A 150 -14.98 5.77 -19.34
C LEU A 150 -14.55 6.09 -20.77
N PHE A 151 -13.46 6.84 -20.95
CA PHE A 151 -13.07 7.37 -22.26
C PHE A 151 -11.62 7.07 -22.62
N SER A 152 -10.77 6.86 -21.62
CA SER A 152 -9.33 6.69 -21.84
C SER A 152 -8.82 5.34 -21.38
N GLN A 153 -8.01 4.70 -22.21
CA GLN A 153 -7.19 3.57 -21.76
C GLN A 153 -6.12 4.03 -20.75
N ARG A 154 -5.60 3.08 -19.98
CA ARG A 154 -4.48 3.29 -19.06
C ARG A 154 -3.51 2.12 -19.14
N ILE A 155 -2.23 2.43 -19.00
CA ILE A 155 -1.16 1.44 -18.92
C ILE A 155 -0.51 1.53 -17.53
N LEU A 156 -0.52 0.41 -16.81
CA LEU A 156 0.20 0.27 -15.54
C LEU A 156 1.29 -0.78 -15.65
N ILE A 157 2.35 -0.61 -14.86
CA ILE A 157 3.36 -1.64 -14.66
C ILE A 157 3.22 -2.18 -13.25
N ILE A 158 3.17 -3.49 -13.13
CA ILE A 158 3.17 -4.23 -11.88
C ILE A 158 4.57 -4.80 -11.68
N GLN A 159 5.14 -4.59 -10.50
CA GLN A 159 6.42 -5.15 -10.08
C GLN A 159 6.22 -6.27 -9.08
N ALA A 160 6.97 -7.35 -9.22
CA ALA A 160 7.00 -8.48 -8.31
C ALA A 160 7.88 -8.13 -7.08
N GLY A 161 7.25 -7.94 -5.93
CA GLY A 161 7.90 -7.44 -4.71
C GLY A 161 8.11 -5.93 -4.71
N THR A 162 8.24 -5.34 -3.52
CA THR A 162 8.41 -3.88 -3.36
C THR A 162 9.74 -3.38 -3.94
N PHE A 163 10.77 -4.24 -3.93
CA PHE A 163 12.14 -3.97 -4.37
C PHE A 163 12.54 -4.78 -5.60
N GLY A 164 11.58 -5.43 -6.27
CA GLY A 164 11.84 -6.27 -7.43
C GLY A 164 12.50 -7.61 -7.07
N GLU A 165 12.44 -7.99 -5.80
CA GLU A 165 13.10 -9.19 -5.27
C GLU A 165 12.37 -10.49 -5.65
N HIS A 166 11.17 -10.40 -6.21
CA HIS A 166 10.41 -11.54 -6.75
C HIS A 166 10.46 -11.54 -8.28
N ARG A 167 10.00 -12.64 -8.89
CA ARG A 167 9.82 -12.76 -10.34
C ARG A 167 8.46 -13.36 -10.64
N PHE A 168 7.67 -12.70 -11.48
CA PHE A 168 6.44 -13.31 -12.01
C PHE A 168 6.81 -14.43 -12.97
N LYS A 169 6.11 -15.56 -12.85
CA LYS A 169 6.24 -16.70 -13.77
C LYS A 169 5.16 -16.62 -14.83
N GLU A 170 3.92 -16.74 -14.40
CA GLU A 170 2.74 -16.76 -15.25
C GLU A 170 1.68 -15.80 -14.71
N VAL A 171 0.89 -15.24 -15.63
CA VAL A 171 -0.34 -14.51 -15.33
C VAL A 171 -1.49 -15.35 -15.85
N HIS A 172 -2.49 -15.58 -15.01
CA HIS A 172 -3.77 -16.15 -15.42
C HIS A 172 -4.85 -15.09 -15.34
N ILE A 173 -5.53 -14.80 -16.45
CA ILE A 173 -6.74 -13.98 -16.43
C ILE A 173 -7.88 -14.88 -15.97
N LEU A 174 -8.58 -14.48 -14.91
CA LEU A 174 -9.67 -15.25 -14.32
C LEU A 174 -11.03 -14.70 -14.78
N ASN A 175 -11.97 -15.61 -15.03
CA ASN A 175 -13.38 -15.24 -15.18
C ASN A 175 -14.07 -15.05 -13.82
N GLU A 176 -15.36 -14.71 -13.83
CA GLU A 176 -16.17 -14.44 -12.62
C GLU A 176 -16.24 -15.63 -11.65
N VAL A 177 -16.12 -16.86 -12.17
CA VAL A 177 -16.16 -18.11 -11.37
C VAL A 177 -14.76 -18.51 -10.88
N GLY A 178 -13.72 -17.74 -11.24
CA GLY A 178 -12.34 -17.95 -10.79
C GLY A 178 -11.52 -18.92 -11.65
N ASN A 179 -12.03 -19.34 -12.82
CA ASN A 179 -11.28 -20.20 -13.74
C ASN A 179 -10.38 -19.36 -14.64
N ALA A 180 -9.16 -19.86 -14.89
CA ALA A 180 -8.26 -19.27 -15.86
C ALA A 180 -8.83 -19.41 -17.28
N ILE A 181 -9.01 -18.28 -17.97
CA ILE A 181 -9.45 -18.24 -19.37
C ILE A 181 -8.30 -17.96 -20.33
N GLU A 182 -7.24 -17.34 -19.83
CA GLU A 182 -6.03 -17.04 -20.58
C GLU A 182 -4.82 -17.17 -19.65
N THR A 183 -3.68 -17.62 -20.19
CA THR A 183 -2.43 -17.73 -19.46
C THR A 183 -1.28 -17.19 -20.30
N THR A 184 -0.46 -16.34 -19.68
CA THR A 184 0.71 -15.73 -20.32
C THR A 184 1.94 -15.95 -19.47
N VAL A 185 3.03 -16.42 -20.08
CA VAL A 185 4.35 -16.54 -19.44
C VAL A 185 5.02 -15.17 -19.42
N VAL A 186 5.57 -14.77 -18.27
CA VAL A 186 6.21 -13.46 -18.05
C VAL A 186 7.70 -13.62 -17.80
N ASN A 187 8.08 -14.47 -16.84
CA ASN A 187 9.46 -14.69 -16.40
C ASN A 187 10.26 -13.41 -16.12
N HIS A 188 9.60 -12.40 -15.55
CA HIS A 188 10.18 -11.07 -15.34
C HIS A 188 9.71 -10.44 -14.02
N LYS A 189 10.46 -9.46 -13.49
CA LYS A 189 10.06 -8.72 -12.28
C LYS A 189 9.04 -7.61 -12.55
N TRP A 190 8.85 -7.24 -13.81
CA TRP A 190 7.89 -6.22 -14.26
C TRP A 190 6.93 -6.82 -15.28
N LEU A 191 5.66 -6.45 -15.17
CA LEU A 191 4.57 -6.83 -16.06
C LEU A 191 3.80 -5.57 -16.44
N GLU A 192 3.68 -5.30 -17.75
CA GLU A 192 2.79 -4.25 -18.27
C GLU A 192 1.37 -4.79 -18.43
N VAL A 193 0.40 -4.00 -18.02
CA VAL A 193 -1.02 -4.29 -18.17
C VAL A 193 -1.68 -3.10 -18.84
N VAL A 194 -2.39 -3.35 -19.93
CA VAL A 194 -3.21 -2.35 -20.63
C VAL A 194 -4.66 -2.57 -20.22
N LEU A 195 -5.30 -1.53 -19.69
CA LEU A 195 -6.72 -1.54 -19.33
C LEU A 195 -7.47 -0.54 -20.22
N PRO A 196 -8.28 -1.02 -21.19
CA PRO A 196 -9.19 -0.15 -21.93
C PRO A 196 -10.15 0.62 -21.02
N ALA A 197 -10.77 1.65 -21.57
CA ALA A 197 -11.75 2.47 -20.86
C ALA A 197 -12.90 1.63 -20.28
N GLY A 198 -13.24 1.85 -19.01
CA GLY A 198 -14.35 1.20 -18.32
C GLY A 198 -14.19 -0.31 -18.10
N THR A 199 -12.99 -0.86 -18.23
CA THR A 199 -12.74 -2.31 -18.09
C THR A 199 -12.12 -2.68 -16.75
N GLY A 200 -12.28 -3.95 -16.38
CA GLY A 200 -11.56 -4.55 -15.25
C GLY A 200 -11.05 -5.94 -15.59
N ALA A 201 -10.07 -6.41 -14.82
CA ALA A 201 -9.48 -7.73 -14.95
C ALA A 201 -9.15 -8.32 -13.58
N THR A 202 -9.37 -9.62 -13.43
CA THR A 202 -8.85 -10.39 -12.29
C THR A 202 -7.65 -11.20 -12.76
N LEU A 203 -6.49 -10.95 -12.16
CA LEU A 203 -5.21 -11.56 -12.54
C LEU A 203 -4.70 -12.40 -11.37
N GLN A 204 -4.47 -13.69 -11.59
CA GLN A 204 -3.65 -14.50 -10.69
C GLN A 204 -2.22 -14.54 -11.20
N LEU A 205 -1.30 -13.96 -10.43
CA LEU A 205 0.11 -13.86 -10.75
C LEU A 205 0.88 -14.92 -9.96
N THR A 206 1.43 -15.93 -10.63
CA THR A 206 2.35 -16.88 -10.00
C THR A 206 3.75 -16.28 -9.93
N MET A 207 4.51 -16.62 -8.89
CA MET A 207 5.82 -16.00 -8.66
C MET A 207 6.81 -16.88 -7.92
N ASP A 208 8.08 -16.71 -8.28
CA ASP A 208 9.20 -17.10 -7.45
C ASP A 208 9.56 -15.92 -6.53
N ARG A 209 9.71 -16.21 -5.24
CA ARG A 209 10.01 -15.18 -4.23
C ARG A 209 11.49 -15.17 -3.90
N TYR A 210 12.06 -13.98 -3.74
CA TYR A 210 13.44 -13.74 -3.31
C TYR A 210 14.50 -14.36 -4.25
N VAL A 211 14.23 -14.31 -5.56
CA VAL A 211 15.16 -14.83 -6.59
C VAL A 211 16.05 -13.76 -7.19
N ASN A 212 15.73 -12.49 -6.97
CA ASN A 212 16.51 -11.34 -7.46
C ASN A 212 17.12 -10.57 -6.28
N SER A 213 18.21 -9.86 -6.55
CA SER A 213 18.74 -8.87 -5.60
C SER A 213 17.76 -7.70 -5.48
N PRO A 214 17.32 -7.32 -4.25
CA PRO A 214 16.47 -6.16 -4.04
C PRO A 214 17.11 -4.87 -4.57
N SER A 215 16.32 -3.98 -5.16
CA SER A 215 16.77 -2.70 -5.70
C SER A 215 15.68 -1.63 -5.62
N TYR A 216 16.08 -0.37 -5.74
CA TYR A 216 15.16 0.75 -5.98
C TYR A 216 14.98 1.07 -7.47
N ASP A 217 15.47 0.19 -8.36
CA ASP A 217 15.36 0.39 -9.80
C ASP A 217 13.89 0.49 -10.21
N MET A 218 13.64 1.45 -11.10
CA MET A 218 12.35 1.62 -11.74
C MET A 218 12.36 0.92 -13.12
N PRO A 219 11.19 0.71 -13.75
CA PRO A 219 11.09 0.03 -15.05
C PRO A 219 11.79 0.75 -16.21
N TRP A 220 12.19 2.00 -16.02
CA TRP A 220 12.83 2.86 -17.01
C TRP A 220 14.32 3.05 -16.70
N SER A 221 15.12 3.25 -17.74
CA SER A 221 16.54 3.54 -17.62
C SER A 221 16.79 4.88 -16.92
N ASP A 222 17.72 4.91 -15.98
CA ASP A 222 18.23 6.14 -15.36
C ASP A 222 19.52 6.58 -16.07
N PRO A 223 19.49 7.62 -16.92
CA PRO A 223 20.67 8.08 -17.63
C PRO A 223 21.72 8.74 -16.72
N GLU A 224 21.38 9.13 -15.49
CA GLU A 224 22.24 9.91 -14.58
C GLU A 224 22.89 9.04 -13.48
N LYS A 225 22.58 7.74 -13.44
CA LYS A 225 22.98 6.81 -12.36
C LYS A 225 24.49 6.71 -12.11
N ASN A 226 25.34 7.11 -13.05
CA ASN A 226 26.80 6.92 -13.01
C ASN A 226 27.61 8.21 -12.83
N ILE A 227 27.01 9.29 -12.30
CA ILE A 227 27.77 10.49 -11.94
C ILE A 227 28.51 10.22 -10.63
N TYR A 228 29.83 9.98 -10.71
CA TYR A 228 30.68 9.78 -9.54
C TYR A 228 31.23 11.11 -9.02
N LEU A 229 31.05 11.34 -7.72
CA LEU A 229 31.70 12.46 -7.03
C LEU A 229 33.06 12.00 -6.53
N GLN A 230 34.14 12.55 -7.08
CA GLN A 230 35.49 12.27 -6.60
C GLN A 230 35.79 13.15 -5.38
N GLY A 231 36.21 12.53 -4.28
CA GLY A 231 36.67 13.26 -3.10
C GLY A 231 37.92 14.09 -3.41
N ARG A 232 37.99 15.30 -2.85
CA ARG A 232 39.19 16.15 -2.93
C ARG A 232 40.18 15.75 -1.83
N ASN A 233 41.46 15.72 -2.16
CA ASN A 233 42.52 15.64 -1.16
C ASN A 233 42.57 16.96 -0.37
N LEU A 234 42.73 16.87 0.95
CA LEU A 234 43.10 18.03 1.76
C LEU A 234 44.55 18.38 1.41
N VAL A 235 44.76 19.60 0.91
CA VAL A 235 46.12 20.18 0.75
C VAL A 235 46.65 20.56 2.12
#